data_AF-A0A817TNN0-F1
#
_entry.id   AF-A0A817TNN0-F1
#
_cell.length_a   1.000
_cell.length_b   1.000
_cell.length_c   1.000
_cell.angle_alpha   90.00
_cell.angle_beta   90.00
_cell.angle_gamma   90.00
#
_symmetry.space_group_name_H-M   'P 1'
#
loop_
_entity.id
_entity.type
_entity.pdbx_description
1 polymer ?
#
loop_
_entity_poly.entity_id
_entity_poly.type
_entity_poly.pdbx_seq_one_letter_code
_entity_poly.pdbx_strand_id
1 'polypeptide(L)'
;MVATNICQNFVICDKCRTIVTYKSSTGTGGLKKHLASCDKITLSNTTQSIITTYYTTSKPSIIPEKIKKEVTNAYLEFIALDGRPFEIVSRIGFKNMLETIFKAGKITANSQSTEISDLLPHPTTVSRKVDQVYSF
;
A
#
# COMPACT_ATOMS: atom_id res chain seq x y z
N MET A 1 37.91 -28.08 26.31
CA MET A 1 38.03 -26.66 26.73
C MET A 1 36.63 -26.11 26.89
N VAL A 2 36.22 -25.85 28.12
CA VAL A 2 34.85 -25.42 28.45
C VAL A 2 34.72 -23.95 28.10
N ALA A 3 33.79 -23.62 27.19
CA ALA A 3 33.39 -22.23 26.97
C ALA A 3 32.66 -21.75 28.24
N THR A 4 33.38 -21.05 29.11
CA THR A 4 32.79 -20.37 30.25
C THR A 4 31.80 -19.33 29.74
N ASN A 5 30.57 -19.34 30.25
CA ASN A 5 29.54 -18.32 30.00
C ASN A 5 30.13 -16.91 30.10
N ILE A 6 30.38 -16.25 28.97
CA ILE A 6 30.92 -14.89 28.94
C ILE A 6 29.75 -13.93 29.17
N CYS A 7 29.50 -13.60 30.43
CA CYS A 7 28.54 -12.57 30.81
C CYS A 7 29.15 -11.19 30.52
N GLN A 8 28.81 -10.61 29.36
CA GLN A 8 29.22 -9.26 29.01
C GLN A 8 28.19 -8.26 29.55
N ASN A 9 28.61 -7.43 30.49
CA ASN A 9 27.78 -6.36 31.03
C ASN A 9 27.79 -5.15 30.09
N PHE A 10 26.68 -4.41 30.06
CA PHE A 10 26.49 -3.22 29.22
C PHE A 10 25.96 -2.06 30.05
N VAL A 11 26.31 -0.84 29.64
CA VAL A 11 25.81 0.41 30.21
C VAL A 11 25.33 1.32 29.08
N ILE A 12 24.36 2.19 29.35
CA ILE A 12 23.80 3.11 28.35
C ILE A 12 24.21 4.55 28.68
N CYS A 13 24.59 5.33 27.67
CA CYS A 13 24.80 6.76 27.84
C CYS A 13 23.45 7.49 27.89
N ASP A 14 23.21 8.28 28.94
CA ASP A 14 21.94 8.99 29.10
C ASP A 14 21.73 10.08 28.03
N LYS A 15 22.82 10.68 27.52
CA LYS A 15 22.77 11.76 26.53
C LYS A 15 22.37 11.29 25.13
N CYS A 16 23.00 10.24 24.61
CA CYS A 16 22.82 9.78 23.22
C CYS A 16 22.21 8.37 23.11
N ARG A 17 21.87 7.75 24.25
CA ARG A 17 21.31 6.39 24.34
C ARG A 17 22.13 5.29 23.65
N THR A 18 23.42 5.53 23.41
CA THR A 18 24.34 4.52 22.87
C THR A 18 24.73 3.52 23.94
N ILE A 19 24.71 2.23 23.60
CA ILE A 19 25.11 1.13 24.48
C ILE A 19 26.63 0.98 24.43
N VAL A 20 27.27 0.94 25.60
CA VAL A 20 28.71 0.79 25.76
C VAL A 20 29.01 -0.44 26.60
N THR A 21 30.03 -1.20 26.19
CA THR A 21 30.49 -2.40 26.87
C THR A 21 31.14 -2.06 28.22
N TYR A 22 30.66 -2.67 29.31
CA TYR A 22 31.24 -2.54 30.65
C TYR A 22 32.16 -3.72 30.94
N LYS A 23 33.41 -3.44 31.29
CA LYS A 23 34.36 -4.43 31.80
C LYS A 23 34.77 -4.02 33.21
N SER A 24 34.64 -4.92 34.18
CA SER A 24 35.05 -4.67 35.57
C SER A 24 36.51 -4.24 35.68
N SER A 25 37.39 -4.78 34.82
CA SER A 25 38.82 -4.44 34.77
C SER A 25 39.12 -2.99 34.37
N THR A 26 38.26 -2.36 33.56
CA THR A 26 38.44 -0.97 33.11
C THR A 26 37.44 0.02 33.74
N GLY A 27 36.55 -0.47 34.61
CA GLY A 27 35.52 0.32 35.29
C GLY A 27 34.68 1.17 34.33
N THR A 28 34.57 2.46 34.63
CA THR A 28 33.83 3.46 33.83
C THR A 28 34.64 4.04 32.66
N GLY A 29 35.85 3.54 32.39
CA GLY A 29 36.75 4.09 31.36
C GLY A 29 36.16 4.10 29.95
N GLY A 30 35.39 3.07 29.58
CA GLY A 30 34.68 3.02 28.30
C GLY A 30 33.65 4.13 28.15
N LEU A 31 32.84 4.35 29.19
CA LEU A 31 31.85 5.43 29.22
C LEU A 31 32.53 6.81 29.23
N LYS A 32 33.64 6.98 29.95
CA LYS A 32 34.39 8.25 29.99
C LYS A 32 34.96 8.64 28.62
N LYS A 33 35.49 7.66 27.86
CA LYS A 33 35.94 7.87 26.48
C LYS A 33 34.77 8.24 25.57
N HIS A 34 33.65 7.55 25.71
CA HIS A 34 32.43 7.85 24.98
C HIS A 34 31.94 9.29 25.26
N LEU A 35 31.88 9.71 26.53
CA LEU A 35 31.44 11.06 26.91
C LEU A 35 32.29 12.17 26.28
N ALA A 36 33.60 11.95 26.11
CA ALA A 36 34.49 12.91 25.43
C ALA A 36 34.13 13.13 23.94
N SER A 37 33.49 12.15 23.30
CA SER A 37 32.98 12.23 21.93
C SER A 37 31.47 12.48 21.84
N CYS A 38 30.73 12.24 22.93
CA CYS A 38 29.27 12.27 22.97
C CYS A 38 28.72 13.68 22.73
N ASP A 39 29.38 14.71 23.25
CA ASP A 39 28.95 16.11 23.09
C ASP A 39 29.22 16.66 21.68
N LYS A 40 29.97 15.92 20.85
CA LYS A 40 30.25 16.30 19.44
C LYS A 40 29.24 15.71 18.46
N ILE A 41 28.34 14.85 18.93
CA ILE A 41 27.22 14.35 18.14
C ILE A 41 26.06 15.33 18.36
N THR A 42 26.22 16.55 17.86
CA THR A 42 25.07 17.39 17.51
C THR A 42 24.23 16.53 16.57
N LEU A 43 22.99 16.21 16.95
CA LEU A 43 21.99 15.46 16.18
C LEU A 43 22.09 15.80 14.69
N SER A 44 22.91 15.06 13.96
CA SER A 44 23.08 15.21 12.53
C SER A 44 22.21 14.12 11.92
N ASN A 45 20.97 14.51 11.65
CA ASN A 45 20.13 13.96 10.59
C ASN A 45 20.03 12.43 10.51
N THR A 46 19.71 11.75 11.61
CA THR A 46 18.96 10.50 11.49
C THR A 46 17.49 10.86 11.47
N THR A 47 16.97 11.16 10.28
CA THR A 47 15.53 11.09 9.99
C THR A 47 15.09 9.64 10.17
N GLN A 48 14.97 9.18 11.42
CA GLN A 48 14.23 7.96 11.71
C GLN A 48 12.79 8.21 11.27
N SER A 49 12.33 7.44 10.30
CA SER A 49 10.94 7.42 9.92
C SER A 49 10.11 7.10 11.16
N ILE A 50 9.19 8.00 11.50
CA ILE A 50 8.28 7.80 12.62
C ILE A 50 7.45 6.55 12.30
N ILE A 51 7.26 5.64 13.26
CA ILE A 51 6.46 4.42 13.08
C ILE A 51 5.06 4.72 12.47
N THR A 52 4.52 5.93 12.69
CA THR A 52 3.28 6.41 12.06
C THR A 52 3.33 6.45 10.53
N THR A 53 4.49 6.54 9.90
CA THR A 53 4.62 6.46 8.43
C THR A 53 4.18 5.08 7.92
N TYR A 54 4.45 4.00 8.66
CA TYR A 54 4.03 2.63 8.30
C TYR A 54 2.53 2.38 8.49
N TYR A 55 1.82 3.17 9.30
CA TYR A 55 0.37 3.05 9.50
C TYR A 55 -0.47 3.86 8.49
N THR A 56 0.15 4.63 7.59
CA THR A 56 -0.58 5.42 6.58
C THR A 56 -0.91 4.67 5.29
N THR A 57 -0.46 3.42 5.14
CA THR A 57 -0.66 2.58 3.95
C THR A 57 -2.09 2.08 3.72
N SER A 58 -3.06 2.44 4.57
CA SER A 58 -4.47 2.14 4.33
C SER A 58 -5.37 3.38 4.41
N LYS A 59 -4.89 4.54 3.94
CA LYS A 59 -5.85 5.59 3.57
C LYS A 59 -6.64 5.08 2.35
N PRO A 60 -7.99 4.96 2.41
CA PRO A 60 -8.77 4.67 1.22
C PRO A 60 -8.41 5.73 0.18
N SER A 61 -8.06 5.31 -1.03
CA SER A 61 -7.73 6.24 -2.12
C SER A 61 -8.90 7.21 -2.27
N ILE A 62 -8.71 8.47 -1.88
CA ILE A 62 -9.76 9.48 -1.98
C ILE A 62 -9.96 9.73 -3.46
N ILE A 63 -11.04 9.19 -4.02
CA ILE A 63 -11.42 9.45 -5.41
C ILE A 63 -11.82 10.94 -5.49
N PRO A 64 -11.14 11.75 -6.33
CA PRO A 64 -11.49 13.14 -6.54
C PRO A 64 -12.97 13.32 -6.88
N GLU A 65 -13.60 14.37 -6.34
CA GLU A 65 -15.02 14.65 -6.57
C GLU A 65 -15.36 14.83 -8.05
N LYS A 66 -14.45 15.44 -8.82
CA LYS A 66 -14.57 15.56 -10.27
C LYS A 66 -14.78 14.20 -10.95
N ILE A 67 -13.99 13.19 -10.58
CA ILE A 67 -14.10 11.84 -11.14
C ILE A 67 -15.43 11.21 -10.74
N LYS A 68 -15.87 11.39 -9.49
CA LYS A 68 -17.18 10.89 -9.06
C LYS A 68 -18.32 11.48 -9.89
N LYS A 69 -18.26 12.79 -10.18
CA LYS A 69 -19.26 13.47 -11.01
C LYS A 69 -19.25 12.96 -12.46
N GLU A 70 -18.07 12.78 -13.05
CA GLU A 70 -17.93 12.22 -14.40
C GLU A 70 -18.52 10.81 -14.49
N VAL A 71 -18.22 9.94 -13.51
CA VAL A 71 -18.79 8.59 -13.42
C VAL A 71 -20.31 8.64 -13.27
N THR A 72 -20.85 9.52 -12.44
CA THR A 72 -22.30 9.70 -12.30
C THR A 72 -22.95 10.10 -13.62
N ASN A 73 -22.37 11.04 -14.36
CA ASN A 73 -22.90 11.46 -15.66
C ASN A 73 -22.89 10.30 -16.67
N ALA A 74 -21.81 9.52 -16.72
CA ALA A 74 -21.73 8.34 -17.58
C ALA A 74 -22.82 7.30 -17.26
N TYR A 75 -23.16 7.12 -15.98
CA TYR A 75 -24.29 6.28 -15.57
C TYR A 75 -25.63 6.81 -16.06
N LEU A 76 -25.85 8.13 -15.96
CA LEU A 76 -27.08 8.75 -16.43
C LEU A 76 -27.25 8.58 -17.94
N GLU A 77 -26.17 8.75 -18.71
CA GLU A 77 -26.16 8.52 -20.16
C GLU A 77 -26.45 7.06 -20.49
N PHE A 78 -25.77 6.12 -19.86
CA PHE A 78 -26.02 4.68 -20.04
C PHE A 78 -27.49 4.32 -19.75
N ILE A 79 -28.05 4.81 -18.65
CA ILE A 79 -29.44 4.54 -18.26
C ILE A 79 -30.41 5.14 -19.28
N ALA A 80 -30.18 6.39 -19.70
CA ALA A 80 -31.07 7.10 -20.61
C ALA A 80 -31.02 6.56 -22.05
N LEU A 81 -29.82 6.24 -22.55
CA LEU A 81 -29.61 5.77 -23.93
C LEU A 81 -29.99 4.29 -24.10
N ASP A 82 -29.69 3.44 -23.13
CA ASP A 82 -29.94 1.98 -23.22
C ASP A 82 -31.24 1.54 -22.52
N GLY A 83 -32.02 2.48 -21.99
CA GLY A 83 -33.32 2.20 -21.36
C GLY A 83 -33.23 1.26 -20.15
N ARG A 84 -32.20 1.42 -19.32
CA ARG A 84 -31.93 0.52 -18.17
C ARG A 84 -32.57 1.04 -16.88
N PRO A 85 -33.00 0.16 -15.95
CA PRO A 85 -33.51 0.60 -14.66
C PRO A 85 -32.37 1.21 -13.80
N PHE A 86 -32.67 2.25 -13.01
CA PHE A 86 -31.68 2.90 -12.14
C PHE A 86 -31.03 1.92 -11.16
N GLU A 87 -31.76 0.90 -10.72
CA GLU A 87 -31.29 -0.12 -9.78
C GLU A 87 -30.14 -0.96 -10.34
N ILE A 88 -29.90 -0.97 -11.66
CA ILE A 88 -28.84 -1.76 -12.29
C ILE A 88 -27.47 -1.49 -11.68
N VAL A 89 -27.18 -0.22 -11.34
CA VAL A 89 -25.88 0.20 -10.77
C VAL A 89 -25.64 -0.40 -9.38
N SER A 90 -26.69 -0.84 -8.71
CA SER A 90 -26.62 -1.47 -7.39
C SER A 90 -26.46 -2.98 -7.46
N ARG A 91 -26.73 -3.62 -8.61
CA ARG A 91 -26.72 -5.07 -8.77
C ARG A 91 -25.30 -5.65 -8.76
N ILE A 92 -25.16 -6.81 -8.12
CA ILE A 92 -23.86 -7.45 -7.91
C ILE A 92 -23.16 -7.84 -9.22
N GLY A 93 -23.88 -8.41 -10.19
CA GLY A 93 -23.29 -8.81 -11.47
C GLY A 93 -22.72 -7.61 -12.25
N PHE A 94 -23.42 -6.48 -12.21
CA PHE A 94 -22.98 -5.24 -12.84
C PHE A 94 -21.71 -4.66 -12.19
N LYS A 95 -21.66 -4.63 -10.85
CA LYS A 95 -20.46 -4.22 -10.09
C LYS A 95 -19.25 -5.13 -10.39
N ASN A 96 -19.45 -6.44 -10.38
CA ASN A 96 -18.40 -7.42 -10.68
C ASN A 96 -17.84 -7.24 -12.10
N MET A 97 -18.70 -6.95 -13.07
CA MET A 97 -18.30 -6.63 -14.43
C MET A 97 -17.41 -5.37 -14.47
N LEU A 98 -17.83 -4.28 -13.84
CA LEU A 98 -17.06 -3.03 -13.82
C LEU A 98 -15.71 -3.18 -13.11
N GLU A 99 -15.65 -3.92 -12.01
CA GLU A 99 -14.36 -4.21 -11.35
C GLU A 99 -13.41 -4.98 -12.28
N THR A 100 -13.94 -5.90 -13.09
CA THR A 100 -13.15 -6.66 -14.06
C THR A 100 -12.62 -5.76 -15.17
N ILE A 101 -13.48 -4.88 -15.72
CA ILE A 101 -13.08 -3.88 -16.72
C ILE A 101 -12.03 -2.92 -16.16
N PHE A 102 -12.21 -2.45 -14.92
CA PHE A 102 -11.27 -1.54 -14.28
C PHE A 102 -9.91 -2.20 -14.02
N LYS A 103 -9.89 -3.48 -13.65
CA LYS A 103 -8.65 -4.28 -13.54
C LYS A 103 -7.97 -4.45 -14.90
N ALA A 104 -8.72 -4.75 -15.95
CA ALA A 104 -8.19 -4.84 -17.31
C ALA A 104 -7.59 -3.50 -17.74
N GLY A 105 -8.30 -2.39 -17.52
CA GLY A 105 -7.82 -1.03 -17.83
C GLY A 105 -6.52 -0.66 -17.12
N LYS A 106 -6.30 -1.13 -15.89
CA LYS A 106 -5.01 -0.94 -15.19
C LYS A 106 -3.86 -1.69 -15.85
N ILE A 107 -4.10 -2.88 -16.38
CA ILE A 107 -3.08 -3.69 -17.07
C ILE A 107 -2.74 -3.05 -18.42
N THR A 108 -3.76 -2.55 -19.11
CA THR A 108 -3.63 -1.99 -20.46
C THR A 108 -3.26 -0.50 -20.48
N ALA A 109 -3.17 0.16 -19.32
CA ALA A 109 -2.87 1.60 -19.21
C ALA A 109 -1.55 2.04 -19.86
N ASN A 110 -0.60 1.11 -20.01
CA ASN A 110 0.70 1.38 -20.66
C ASN A 110 0.69 1.11 -22.17
N SER A 111 -0.39 0.54 -22.71
CA SER A 111 -0.53 0.28 -24.14
C SER A 111 -1.20 1.48 -24.81
N GLN A 112 -0.57 1.98 -25.88
CA GLN A 112 -0.92 3.24 -26.52
C GLN A 112 -2.29 3.28 -27.21
N SER A 113 -3.00 2.15 -27.35
CA SER A 113 -4.29 2.12 -28.07
C SER A 113 -5.20 0.95 -27.63
N THR A 114 -5.56 0.89 -26.35
CA THR A 114 -6.66 -0.02 -25.97
C THR A 114 -7.99 0.69 -26.17
N GLU A 115 -8.68 0.34 -27.26
CA GLU A 115 -10.06 0.75 -27.46
C GLU A 115 -11.00 -0.12 -26.61
N ILE A 116 -12.05 0.49 -26.05
CA ILE A 116 -13.06 -0.22 -25.27
C ILE A 116 -13.74 -1.30 -26.13
N SER A 117 -13.92 -1.03 -27.42
CA SER A 117 -14.51 -1.95 -28.40
C SER A 117 -13.75 -3.28 -28.51
N ASP A 118 -12.43 -3.26 -28.34
CA ASP A 118 -11.60 -4.47 -28.39
C ASP A 118 -11.67 -5.27 -27.09
N LEU A 119 -11.93 -4.58 -25.97
CA LEU A 119 -12.06 -5.22 -24.66
C LEU A 119 -13.42 -5.88 -24.47
N LEU A 120 -14.48 -5.28 -24.99
CA LEU A 120 -15.84 -5.78 -24.80
C LEU A 120 -16.18 -6.91 -25.78
N PRO A 121 -16.72 -8.04 -25.30
CA PRO A 121 -17.10 -9.13 -26.17
C PRO A 121 -18.33 -8.77 -27.01
N HIS A 122 -18.36 -9.27 -28.25
CA HIS A 122 -19.56 -9.20 -29.08
C HIS A 122 -20.76 -9.91 -28.41
N PRO A 123 -22.01 -9.42 -28.55
CA PRO A 123 -23.19 -10.03 -27.93
C PRO A 123 -23.35 -11.53 -28.20
N THR A 124 -23.04 -11.97 -29.42
CA THR A 124 -23.05 -13.41 -29.80
C THR A 124 -22.07 -14.24 -28.96
N THR A 125 -20.89 -13.70 -28.64
CA THR A 125 -19.90 -14.38 -27.81
C THR A 125 -20.42 -14.57 -26.40
N VAL A 126 -21.08 -13.54 -25.84
CA VAL A 126 -21.71 -13.63 -24.51
C VAL A 126 -22.82 -14.68 -24.54
N SER A 127 -23.75 -14.61 -25.51
CA SER A 127 -24.86 -15.55 -25.64
C SER A 127 -24.39 -17.01 -25.69
N ARG A 128 -23.40 -17.34 -26.53
CA ARG A 128 -22.86 -18.71 -26.64
C ARG A 128 -22.21 -19.20 -25.34
N LYS A 129 -21.61 -18.28 -24.58
CA LYS A 129 -20.86 -18.61 -23.37
C LYS A 129 -21.75 -18.73 -22.14
N VAL A 130 -22.90 -18.07 -22.13
CA VAL A 130 -23.90 -18.23 -21.06
C VAL A 130 -24.32 -19.69 -20.96
N ASP A 131 -24.68 -20.32 -22.07
CA ASP A 131 -25.15 -21.73 -22.09
C ASP A 131 -24.07 -22.71 -21.60
N GLN A 132 -22.80 -22.38 -21.80
CA GLN A 132 -21.66 -23.20 -21.37
C GLN A 132 -21.31 -23.04 -19.89
N VAL A 133 -21.50 -21.84 -19.34
CA VAL A 133 -21.07 -21.50 -17.96
C VAL A 133 -22.20 -21.70 -16.97
N TYR A 134 -23.43 -21.40 -17.39
CA TYR A 134 -24.63 -21.52 -16.59
C TYR A 134 -25.61 -22.40 -17.36
N SER A 135 -25.47 -23.71 -17.18
CA SER A 135 -26.53 -24.64 -17.61
C SER A 135 -27.72 -24.42 -16.68
N PHE A 136 -28.72 -23.72 -17.18
CA PHE A 136 -30.04 -23.63 -16.56
C PHE A 136 -30.89 -24.86 -16.89
#